data_AF-I0IQJ1-F1
#
_entry.id   AF-I0IQJ1-F1
#
_cell.length_a   1.000
_cell.length_b   1.000
_cell.length_c   1.000
_cell.angle_alpha   90.00
_cell.angle_beta   90.00
_cell.angle_gamma   90.00
#
_symmetry.space_group_name_H-M   'P 1'
#
loop_
_entity.id
_entity.type
_entity.pdbx_description
1 polymer ?
#
loop_
_entity_poly.entity_id
_entity_poly.type
_entity_poly.pdbx_seq_one_letter_code
_entity_poly.pdbx_strand_id
1 'polypeptide(L)'
;MAPRNTDKSLSLTQENADSVVNSLGESMTNMAFLRNYITQFEEVKSLNDANISALASVLEEYQEKVDTEEIVSEGKAVLENLHKFRNVLGNISGIGREIKEISTQVNLLSINAAIEAAHAKEAGRGFAVVAEEIKKLSDRTRKSVEEIDRTIGSIRLELQTVTENMTALNGRMGDIQEFGEMIEKQIHKMKESMGGSILKRLIDIAVKRQESIFTSFKTVIKKLSGSA
;
A
#
# COMPACT_ATOMS: atom_id res chain seq x y z
N MET A 1 37.21 -76.17 -42.36
CA MET A 1 36.59 -75.73 -41.08
C MET A 1 37.10 -74.32 -40.76
N ALA A 2 36.38 -73.28 -41.18
CA ALA A 2 36.66 -71.88 -40.79
C ALA A 2 35.45 -70.89 -40.84
N PRO A 3 34.16 -71.27 -40.72
CA PRO A 3 33.06 -70.28 -40.69
C PRO A 3 32.64 -69.76 -39.29
N ARG A 4 33.01 -70.45 -38.19
CA ARG A 4 32.48 -70.14 -36.85
C ARG A 4 32.98 -68.83 -36.21
N ASN A 5 34.20 -68.39 -36.51
CA ASN A 5 34.75 -67.16 -35.93
C ASN A 5 34.26 -65.90 -36.66
N THR A 6 34.06 -65.98 -37.98
CA THR A 6 33.51 -64.89 -38.79
C THR A 6 32.05 -64.61 -38.47
N ASP A 7 31.21 -65.64 -38.27
CA ASP A 7 29.81 -65.45 -37.85
C ASP A 7 29.69 -64.83 -36.46
N LYS A 8 30.57 -65.23 -35.53
CA LYS A 8 30.60 -64.67 -34.18
C LYS A 8 31.07 -63.21 -34.17
N SER A 9 32.10 -62.87 -34.96
CA SER A 9 32.54 -61.47 -35.10
C SER A 9 31.48 -60.61 -35.77
N LEU A 10 30.81 -61.10 -36.82
CA LEU A 10 29.71 -60.41 -37.49
C LEU A 10 28.53 -60.16 -36.54
N SER A 11 28.14 -61.16 -35.75
CA SER A 11 27.09 -61.03 -34.74
C SER A 11 27.44 -60.02 -33.65
N LEU A 12 28.69 -60.04 -33.14
CA LEU A 12 29.17 -59.06 -32.15
C LEU A 12 29.22 -57.64 -32.73
N THR A 13 29.65 -57.47 -33.98
CA THR A 13 29.63 -56.15 -34.64
C THR A 13 28.22 -55.63 -34.84
N GLN A 14 27.26 -56.52 -35.13
CA GLN A 14 25.87 -56.14 -35.32
C GLN A 14 25.18 -55.77 -34.00
N GLU A 15 25.40 -56.54 -32.93
CA GLU A 15 24.91 -56.21 -31.58
C GLU A 15 25.46 -54.86 -31.09
N ASN A 16 26.74 -54.58 -31.35
CA ASN A 16 27.35 -53.29 -31.01
C ASN A 16 26.81 -52.14 -31.87
N ALA A 17 26.54 -52.37 -33.17
CA ALA A 17 25.91 -51.39 -34.05
C ALA A 17 24.49 -51.06 -33.59
N ASP A 18 23.70 -52.07 -33.22
CA ASP A 18 22.34 -51.88 -32.67
C ASP A 18 22.37 -51.10 -31.35
N SER A 19 23.35 -51.37 -30.48
CA SER A 19 23.54 -50.62 -29.23
C SER A 19 23.89 -49.15 -29.46
N VAL A 20 24.71 -48.84 -30.48
CA VAL A 20 25.01 -47.47 -30.91
C VAL A 20 23.77 -46.77 -31.47
N VAL A 21 23.03 -47.43 -32.35
CA VAL A 21 21.80 -46.87 -32.94
C VAL A 21 20.75 -46.59 -31.86
N ASN A 22 20.58 -47.50 -30.89
CA ASN A 22 19.69 -47.28 -29.75
C ASN A 22 20.13 -46.10 -28.89
N SER A 23 21.42 -45.99 -28.56
CA SER A 23 21.96 -44.86 -27.80
C SER A 23 21.80 -43.52 -28.53
N LEU A 24 21.95 -43.53 -29.87
CA LEU A 24 21.73 -42.36 -30.71
C LEU A 24 20.24 -41.98 -30.79
N GLY A 25 19.35 -42.97 -30.88
CA GLY A 25 17.89 -42.76 -30.83
C GLY A 25 17.43 -42.14 -29.51
N GLU A 26 17.99 -42.61 -28.39
CA GLU A 26 17.78 -42.00 -27.07
C GLU A 26 18.31 -40.55 -27.02
N SER A 27 19.48 -40.29 -27.62
CA SER A 27 20.04 -38.94 -27.72
C SER A 27 19.17 -37.99 -28.54
N MET A 28 18.70 -38.42 -29.70
CA MET A 28 17.80 -37.64 -30.56
C MET A 28 16.48 -37.31 -29.84
N THR A 29 15.93 -38.28 -29.12
CA THR A 29 14.72 -38.10 -28.32
C THR A 29 14.95 -37.09 -27.20
N ASN A 30 16.08 -37.17 -26.50
CA ASN A 30 16.46 -36.19 -25.48
C ASN A 30 16.68 -34.78 -26.04
N MET A 31 17.29 -34.65 -27.22
CA MET A 31 17.46 -33.36 -27.90
C MET A 31 16.11 -32.75 -28.31
N ALA A 32 15.16 -33.58 -28.74
CA ALA A 32 13.79 -33.12 -29.01
C ALA A 32 13.10 -32.58 -27.75
N PHE A 33 13.25 -33.26 -26.60
CA PHE A 33 12.76 -32.76 -25.31
C PHE A 33 13.42 -31.44 -24.90
N LEU A 34 14.74 -31.32 -25.02
CA LEU A 34 15.46 -30.09 -24.69
C LEU A 34 15.04 -28.91 -25.55
N ARG A 35 14.90 -29.12 -26.87
CA ARG A 35 14.39 -28.10 -27.78
C ARG A 35 13.01 -27.61 -27.32
N ASN A 36 12.12 -28.53 -26.96
CA ASN A 36 10.80 -28.19 -26.45
C ASN A 36 10.87 -27.36 -25.16
N TYR A 37 11.70 -27.77 -24.18
CA TYR A 37 11.90 -27.00 -22.95
C TYR A 37 12.48 -25.59 -23.18
N ILE A 38 13.42 -25.44 -24.12
CA ILE A 38 13.98 -24.13 -24.47
C ILE A 38 12.90 -23.24 -25.09
N THR A 39 12.10 -23.76 -26.01
CA THR A 39 10.98 -23.01 -26.61
C THR A 39 9.95 -22.59 -25.56
N GLN A 40 9.54 -23.50 -24.67
CA GLN A 40 8.64 -23.14 -23.57
C GLN A 40 9.24 -22.07 -22.64
N PHE A 41 10.55 -22.12 -22.40
CA PHE A 41 11.22 -21.12 -21.58
C PHE A 41 11.25 -19.74 -22.26
N GLU A 42 11.52 -19.69 -23.56
CA GLU A 42 11.46 -18.45 -24.34
C GLU A 42 10.06 -17.83 -24.32
N GLU A 43 9.01 -18.65 -24.42
CA GLU A 43 7.62 -18.22 -24.28
C GLU A 43 7.34 -17.64 -22.89
N VAL A 44 7.73 -18.34 -21.82
CA VAL A 44 7.58 -17.87 -20.44
C VAL A 44 8.35 -16.58 -20.20
N LYS A 45 9.58 -16.47 -20.71
CA LYS A 45 10.38 -15.24 -20.62
C LYS A 45 9.70 -14.09 -21.33
N SER A 46 9.20 -14.30 -22.56
CA SER A 46 8.49 -13.27 -23.31
C SER A 46 7.23 -12.79 -22.59
N LEU A 47 6.47 -13.72 -22.00
CA LEU A 47 5.28 -13.39 -21.21
C LEU A 47 5.65 -12.64 -19.92
N ASN A 48 6.75 -13.00 -19.27
CA ASN A 48 7.25 -12.30 -18.09
C ASN A 48 7.77 -10.88 -18.43
N ASP A 49 8.46 -10.72 -19.55
CA ASP A 49 8.93 -9.41 -20.04
C ASP A 49 7.72 -8.49 -20.35
N ALA A 50 6.66 -9.04 -20.96
CA ALA A 50 5.40 -8.32 -21.17
C ALA A 50 4.71 -7.93 -19.84
N ASN A 51 4.66 -8.83 -18.86
CA ASN A 51 4.12 -8.55 -17.53
C ASN A 51 4.92 -7.46 -16.80
N ILE A 52 6.26 -7.49 -16.88
CA ILE A 52 7.13 -6.45 -16.31
C ILE A 52 6.81 -5.09 -16.92
N SER A 53 6.68 -5.03 -18.26
CA SER A 53 6.34 -3.78 -18.95
C SER A 53 4.96 -3.26 -18.55
N ALA A 54 3.97 -4.15 -18.42
CA ALA A 54 2.63 -3.77 -17.98
C ALA A 54 2.64 -3.23 -16.54
N LEU A 55 3.34 -3.89 -15.61
CA LEU A 55 3.46 -3.42 -14.22
C LEU A 55 4.21 -2.09 -14.13
N ALA A 56 5.26 -1.89 -14.93
CA ALA A 56 6.00 -0.63 -14.98
C ALA A 56 5.11 0.53 -15.45
N SER A 57 4.29 0.30 -16.48
CA SER A 57 3.32 1.31 -16.96
C SER A 57 2.26 1.65 -15.91
N VAL A 58 1.77 0.67 -15.14
CA VAL A 58 0.82 0.90 -14.05
C VAL A 58 1.45 1.74 -12.93
N LEU A 59 2.72 1.47 -12.60
CA LEU A 59 3.46 2.25 -11.60
C LEU A 59 3.71 3.69 -12.05
N GLU A 60 4.05 3.89 -13.33
CA GLU A 60 4.28 5.23 -13.89
C GLU A 60 2.98 6.04 -13.90
N GLU A 61 1.87 5.45 -14.35
CA GLU A 61 0.55 6.08 -14.31
C GLU A 61 0.12 6.41 -12.86
N TYR A 62 0.47 5.55 -11.91
CA TYR A 62 0.20 5.75 -10.49
C TYR A 62 0.98 6.92 -9.89
N GLN A 63 2.29 6.99 -10.17
CA GLN A 63 3.16 8.08 -9.72
C GLN A 63 2.80 9.43 -10.38
N GLU A 64 2.36 9.43 -11.63
CA GLU A 64 1.95 10.66 -12.33
C GLU A 64 0.61 11.20 -11.81
N LYS A 65 -0.35 10.33 -11.48
CA LYS A 65 -1.70 10.75 -11.07
C LYS A 65 -1.85 11.08 -9.59
N VAL A 66 -0.96 10.60 -8.74
CA VAL A 66 -1.07 10.76 -7.29
C VAL A 66 0.25 11.26 -6.73
N ASP A 67 0.36 12.58 -6.57
CA ASP A 67 1.42 13.17 -5.74
C ASP A 67 1.08 12.95 -4.27
N THR A 68 1.40 11.76 -3.76
CA THR A 68 1.14 11.39 -2.37
C THR A 68 1.86 12.29 -1.39
N GLU A 69 3.04 12.80 -1.76
CA GLU A 69 3.83 13.67 -0.89
C GLU A 69 3.15 15.03 -0.71
N GLU A 70 2.67 15.60 -1.82
CA GLU A 70 1.87 16.84 -1.80
C GLU A 70 0.61 16.66 -0.96
N ILE A 71 -0.18 15.61 -1.21
CA ILE A 71 -1.43 15.34 -0.48
C ILE A 71 -1.18 15.18 1.02
N VAL A 72 -0.14 14.43 1.41
CA VAL A 72 0.23 14.27 2.84
C VAL A 72 0.68 15.59 3.46
N SER A 73 1.42 16.41 2.71
CA SER A 73 1.84 17.74 3.15
C SER A 73 0.65 18.68 3.36
N GLU A 74 -0.28 18.74 2.40
CA GLU A 74 -1.52 19.49 2.50
C GLU A 74 -2.37 19.01 3.67
N GLY A 75 -2.52 17.69 3.84
CA GLY A 75 -3.23 17.09 4.97
C GLY A 75 -2.65 17.52 6.32
N LYS A 76 -1.32 17.57 6.46
CA LYS A 76 -0.65 18.09 7.67
C LYS A 76 -0.95 19.57 7.89
N ALA A 77 -0.89 20.40 6.84
CA ALA A 77 -1.21 21.82 6.94
C ALA A 77 -2.66 22.06 7.37
N VAL A 78 -3.61 21.26 6.87
CA VAL A 78 -5.01 21.31 7.31
C VAL A 78 -5.12 20.94 8.79
N LEU A 79 -4.47 19.86 9.24
CA LEU A 79 -4.47 19.47 10.66
C LEU A 79 -3.94 20.60 11.56
N GLU A 80 -2.85 21.26 11.18
CA GLU A 80 -2.33 22.42 11.91
C GLU A 80 -3.34 23.58 11.98
N ASN A 81 -4.03 23.86 10.88
CA ASN A 81 -5.06 24.90 10.84
C ASN A 81 -6.27 24.54 11.72
N LEU A 82 -6.68 23.27 11.74
CA LEU A 82 -7.72 22.79 12.65
C LEU A 82 -7.31 22.96 14.13
N HIS A 83 -6.04 22.72 14.46
CA HIS A 83 -5.50 22.99 15.80
C HIS A 83 -5.58 24.48 16.17
N LYS A 84 -5.14 25.37 15.27
CA LYS A 84 -5.26 26.83 15.46
C LYS A 84 -6.72 27.25 15.65
N PHE A 85 -7.62 26.71 14.83
CA PHE A 85 -9.04 27.02 14.91
C PHE A 85 -9.69 26.53 16.21
N ARG A 86 -9.29 25.35 16.70
CA ARG A 86 -9.73 24.85 18.02
C ARG A 86 -9.29 25.79 19.15
N ASN A 87 -8.09 26.36 19.08
CA ASN A 87 -7.62 27.34 20.07
C ASN A 87 -8.45 28.64 20.03
N VAL A 88 -8.77 29.13 18.82
CA VAL A 88 -9.65 30.31 18.64
C VAL A 88 -11.02 30.06 19.27
N LEU A 89 -11.64 28.90 19.04
CA LEU A 89 -12.89 28.52 19.69
C LEU A 89 -12.76 28.41 21.22
N GLY A 90 -11.60 28.00 21.72
CA GLY A 90 -11.27 28.02 23.15
C GLY A 90 -11.34 29.44 23.72
N ASN A 91 -10.72 30.40 23.04
CA ASN A 91 -10.73 31.81 23.44
C ASN A 91 -12.13 32.41 23.40
N ILE A 92 -12.92 32.11 22.36
CA ILE A 92 -14.31 32.60 22.27
C ILE A 92 -15.15 32.05 23.42
N SER A 93 -15.03 30.76 23.77
CA SER A 93 -15.70 30.22 24.97
C SER A 93 -15.25 30.90 26.27
N GLY A 94 -13.97 31.30 26.37
CA GLY A 94 -13.47 32.08 27.51
C GLY A 94 -14.15 33.43 27.64
N ILE A 95 -14.20 34.19 26.53
CA ILE A 95 -14.90 35.48 26.47
C ILE A 95 -16.39 35.32 26.79
N GLY A 96 -17.03 34.27 26.25
CA GLY A 96 -18.43 33.96 26.57
C GLY A 96 -18.65 33.78 28.07
N ARG A 97 -17.76 33.05 28.76
CA ARG A 97 -17.82 32.87 30.21
C ARG A 97 -17.72 34.19 30.98
N GLU A 98 -16.78 35.05 30.59
CA GLU A 98 -16.64 36.39 31.19
C GLU A 98 -17.91 37.23 31.01
N ILE A 99 -18.51 37.22 29.81
CA ILE A 99 -19.78 37.92 29.56
C ILE A 99 -20.91 37.35 30.42
N LYS A 100 -20.96 36.02 30.63
CA LYS A 100 -21.94 35.38 31.50
C LYS A 100 -21.78 35.82 32.96
N GLU A 101 -20.55 35.94 33.44
CA GLU A 101 -20.25 36.43 34.78
C GLU A 101 -20.66 37.89 34.95
N ILE A 102 -20.29 38.76 34.01
CA ILE A 102 -20.71 40.17 33.97
C ILE A 102 -22.23 40.26 33.97
N SER A 103 -22.89 39.51 33.09
CA SER A 103 -24.36 39.48 33.00
C SER A 103 -25.01 39.04 34.32
N THR A 104 -24.38 38.14 35.06
CA THR A 104 -24.86 37.70 36.38
C THR A 104 -24.70 38.80 37.42
N GLN A 105 -23.57 39.51 37.41
CA GLN A 105 -23.33 40.66 38.30
C GLN A 105 -24.28 41.82 38.00
N VAL A 106 -24.49 42.17 36.72
CA VAL A 106 -25.45 43.21 36.32
C VAL A 106 -26.87 42.82 36.72
N ASN A 107 -27.23 41.54 36.59
CA ASN A 107 -28.52 41.05 37.08
C ASN A 107 -28.67 41.25 38.60
N LEU A 108 -27.65 40.92 39.40
CA LEU A 108 -27.66 41.17 40.85
C LEU A 108 -27.76 42.67 41.19
N LEU A 109 -27.02 43.52 40.48
CA LEU A 109 -27.08 44.97 40.64
C LEU A 109 -28.48 45.52 40.32
N SER A 110 -29.12 44.99 39.27
CA SER A 110 -30.48 45.39 38.88
C SER A 110 -31.52 45.02 39.94
N ILE A 111 -31.36 43.86 40.58
CA ILE A 111 -32.21 43.44 41.72
C ILE A 111 -32.03 44.39 42.90
N ASN A 112 -30.78 44.72 43.26
CA ASN A 112 -30.51 45.68 44.34
C ASN A 112 -31.11 47.06 44.04
N ALA A 113 -31.00 47.52 42.79
CA ALA A 113 -31.60 48.79 42.36
C ALA A 113 -33.13 48.76 42.40
N ALA A 114 -33.76 47.63 42.04
CA ALA A 114 -35.21 47.46 42.15
C ALA A 114 -35.69 47.49 43.60
N ILE A 115 -34.93 46.88 44.53
CA ILE A 115 -35.22 46.92 45.97
C ILE A 115 -35.15 48.36 46.49
N GLU A 116 -34.09 49.10 46.14
CA GLU A 116 -33.91 50.49 46.60
C GLU A 116 -34.96 51.44 46.01
N ALA A 117 -35.33 51.21 44.74
CA ALA A 117 -36.44 51.92 44.11
C ALA A 117 -37.78 51.67 44.82
N ALA A 118 -38.02 50.45 45.31
CA ALA A 118 -39.21 50.15 46.12
C ALA A 118 -39.18 50.84 47.48
N HIS A 119 -38.02 50.94 48.13
CA HIS A 119 -37.85 51.69 49.39
C HIS A 119 -38.14 53.19 49.24
N ALA A 120 -37.78 53.80 48.12
CA ALA A 120 -38.07 55.19 47.81
C ALA A 120 -39.56 55.48 47.46
N LYS A 121 -40.42 54.45 47.43
CA LYS A 121 -41.88 54.54 47.17
C LYS A 121 -42.17 55.34 45.88
N GLU A 122 -42.94 56.42 45.97
CA GLU A 122 -43.33 57.27 44.84
C GLU A 122 -42.12 57.90 44.12
N ALA A 123 -41.07 58.27 44.87
CA ALA A 123 -39.87 58.88 44.29
C ALA A 123 -39.01 57.87 43.51
N GLY A 124 -39.15 56.57 43.78
CA GLY A 124 -38.39 55.50 43.14
C GLY A 124 -39.03 54.90 41.89
N ARG A 125 -40.25 55.32 41.52
CA ARG A 125 -41.04 54.68 40.44
C ARG A 125 -40.32 54.62 39.10
N GLY A 126 -39.62 55.69 38.70
CA GLY A 126 -38.82 55.71 37.47
C GLY A 126 -37.60 54.78 37.53
N PHE A 127 -36.92 54.73 38.67
CA PHE A 127 -35.79 53.83 38.89
C PHE A 127 -36.20 52.35 38.87
N ALA A 128 -37.39 52.02 39.37
CA ALA A 128 -37.91 50.66 39.32
C ALA A 128 -38.10 50.15 37.88
N VAL A 129 -38.57 51.00 36.97
CA VAL A 129 -38.71 50.65 35.54
C VAL A 129 -37.36 50.41 34.89
N VAL A 130 -36.38 51.26 35.17
CA VAL A 130 -35.01 51.11 34.65
C VAL A 130 -34.37 49.83 35.18
N ALA A 131 -34.52 49.53 36.47
CA ALA A 131 -33.97 48.32 37.08
C ALA A 131 -34.55 47.04 36.45
N GLU A 132 -35.86 46.99 36.20
CA GLU A 132 -36.50 45.85 35.53
C GLU A 132 -36.01 45.69 34.08
N GLU A 133 -35.75 46.79 33.36
CA GLU A 133 -35.22 46.70 31.99
C GLU A 133 -33.76 46.22 31.95
N ILE A 134 -32.92 46.65 32.91
CA ILE A 134 -31.56 46.14 33.07
C ILE A 134 -31.57 44.64 33.40
N LYS A 135 -32.50 44.19 34.24
CA LYS A 135 -32.68 42.77 34.56
C LYS A 135 -32.99 41.95 33.32
N LYS A 136 -33.99 42.37 32.54
CA LYS A 136 -34.35 41.71 31.27
C LYS A 136 -33.18 41.68 30.28
N LEU A 137 -32.44 42.77 30.17
CA LEU A 137 -31.27 42.84 29.30
C LEU A 137 -30.19 41.85 29.74
N SER A 138 -29.93 41.75 31.05
CA SER A 138 -28.99 40.78 31.62
C SER A 138 -29.44 39.35 31.35
N ASP A 139 -30.71 39.01 31.58
CA ASP A 139 -31.23 37.68 31.29
C ASP A 139 -31.14 37.32 29.79
N ARG A 140 -31.38 38.28 28.89
CA ARG A 140 -31.19 38.09 27.45
C ARG A 140 -29.72 37.85 27.10
N THR A 141 -28.80 38.64 27.65
CA THR A 141 -27.36 38.46 27.45
C THR A 141 -26.90 37.07 27.87
N ARG A 142 -27.34 36.59 29.05
CA ARG A 142 -27.01 35.24 29.52
C ARG A 142 -27.49 34.15 28.55
N LYS A 143 -28.72 34.26 28.05
CA LYS A 143 -29.26 33.31 27.06
C LYS A 143 -28.47 33.31 25.76
N SER A 144 -28.12 34.48 25.23
CA SER A 144 -27.31 34.59 24.01
C SER A 144 -25.93 33.96 24.17
N VAL A 145 -25.29 34.13 25.33
CA VAL A 145 -24.02 33.45 25.62
C VAL A 145 -24.19 31.92 25.65
N GLU A 146 -25.27 31.41 26.23
CA GLU A 146 -25.55 29.97 26.25
C GLU A 146 -25.75 29.39 24.83
N GLU A 147 -26.37 30.15 23.93
CA GLU A 147 -26.50 29.78 22.51
C GLU A 147 -25.14 29.79 21.78
N ILE A 148 -24.28 30.77 22.08
CA ILE A 148 -22.90 30.80 21.57
C ILE A 148 -22.14 29.55 22.04
N ASP A 149 -22.21 29.21 23.32
CA ASP A 149 -21.54 28.02 23.87
C ASP A 149 -22.00 26.72 23.19
N ARG A 150 -23.31 26.57 22.96
CA ARG A 150 -23.86 25.42 22.21
C ARG A 150 -23.32 25.36 20.79
N THR A 151 -23.30 26.50 20.10
CA THR A 151 -22.81 26.60 18.72
C THR A 151 -21.34 26.24 18.64
N ILE A 152 -20.52 26.73 19.57
CA ILE A 152 -19.09 26.36 19.66
C ILE A 152 -18.94 24.85 19.90
N GLY A 153 -19.79 24.26 20.75
CA GLY A 153 -19.83 22.82 20.99
C GLY A 153 -20.05 22.02 19.70
N SER A 154 -21.05 22.40 18.90
CA SER A 154 -21.33 21.78 17.60
C SER A 154 -20.15 21.91 16.63
N ILE A 155 -19.55 23.11 16.52
CA ILE A 155 -18.39 23.33 15.65
C ILE A 155 -17.21 22.45 16.10
N ARG A 156 -16.96 22.30 17.41
CA ARG A 156 -15.88 21.44 17.92
C ARG A 156 -16.06 19.97 17.51
N LEU A 157 -17.30 19.47 17.51
CA LEU A 157 -17.59 18.11 17.05
C LEU A 157 -17.31 17.96 15.55
N GLU A 158 -17.72 18.93 14.73
CA GLU A 158 -17.43 18.91 13.29
C GLU A 158 -15.91 18.94 13.03
N LEU A 159 -15.16 19.77 13.75
CA LEU A 159 -13.69 19.81 13.63
C LEU A 159 -13.03 18.49 14.02
N GLN A 160 -13.57 17.77 15.00
CA GLN A 160 -13.08 16.44 15.37
C GLN A 160 -13.27 15.48 14.20
N THR A 161 -14.47 15.43 13.60
CA THR A 161 -14.73 14.61 12.42
C THR A 161 -13.78 14.93 11.26
N VAL A 162 -13.51 16.21 10.99
CA VAL A 162 -12.55 16.61 9.95
C VAL A 162 -11.12 16.17 10.30
N THR A 163 -10.73 16.25 11.57
CA THR A 163 -9.41 15.79 12.05
C THR A 163 -9.25 14.27 11.83
N GLU A 164 -10.27 13.49 12.17
CA GLU A 164 -10.29 12.03 11.99
C GLU A 164 -10.21 11.67 10.50
N ASN A 165 -10.99 12.34 9.66
CA ASN A 165 -10.97 12.14 8.21
C ASN A 165 -9.61 12.47 7.59
N MET A 166 -8.98 13.57 8.01
CA MET A 166 -7.64 13.95 7.52
C MET A 166 -6.55 12.98 7.99
N THR A 167 -6.65 12.48 9.22
CA THR A 167 -5.71 11.46 9.72
C THR A 167 -5.84 10.16 8.92
N ALA A 168 -7.07 9.73 8.66
CA ALA A 168 -7.34 8.54 7.84
C ALA A 168 -6.88 8.73 6.39
N LEU A 169 -7.05 9.91 5.81
CA LEU A 169 -6.55 10.24 4.47
C LEU A 169 -5.03 10.10 4.40
N ASN A 170 -4.30 10.72 5.32
CA ASN A 170 -2.84 10.63 5.38
C ASN A 170 -2.35 9.19 5.57
N GLY A 171 -3.05 8.39 6.39
CA GLY A 171 -2.75 6.97 6.56
C GLY A 171 -2.87 6.20 5.24
N ARG A 172 -3.99 6.39 4.52
CA ARG A 172 -4.20 5.76 3.21
C ARG A 172 -3.18 6.18 2.17
N MET A 173 -2.73 7.44 2.19
CA MET A 173 -1.65 7.90 1.31
C MET A 173 -0.32 7.21 1.62
N GLY A 174 -0.04 6.93 2.90
CA GLY A 174 1.10 6.11 3.30
C GLY A 174 1.03 4.67 2.78
N ASP A 175 -0.13 4.02 2.93
CA ASP A 175 -0.36 2.66 2.40
C ASP A 175 -0.16 2.60 0.88
N ILE A 176 -0.61 3.66 0.18
CA ILE A 176 -0.43 3.86 -1.26
C ILE A 176 1.06 3.96 -1.61
N GLN A 177 1.85 4.74 -0.87
CA GLN A 177 3.29 4.83 -1.11
C GLN A 177 4.00 3.48 -0.93
N GLU A 178 3.69 2.75 0.16
CA GLU A 178 4.27 1.42 0.42
C GLU A 178 3.89 0.41 -0.66
N PHE A 179 2.66 0.47 -1.16
CA PHE A 179 2.21 -0.38 -2.25
C PHE A 179 3.01 -0.15 -3.55
N GLY A 180 3.32 1.12 -3.86
CA GLY A 180 4.17 1.48 -5.00
C GLY A 180 5.56 0.86 -4.89
N GLU A 181 6.22 1.02 -3.75
CA GLU A 181 7.55 0.42 -3.47
C GLU A 181 7.52 -1.11 -3.57
N MET A 182 6.43 -1.73 -3.11
CA MET A 182 6.26 -3.18 -3.21
C MET A 182 6.20 -3.65 -4.66
N ILE A 183 5.48 -2.96 -5.55
CA ILE A 183 5.41 -3.34 -6.97
C ILE A 183 6.79 -3.18 -7.62
N GLU A 184 7.52 -2.10 -7.36
CA GLU A 184 8.87 -1.90 -7.89
C GLU A 184 9.80 -3.07 -7.52
N LYS A 185 9.74 -3.49 -6.25
CA LYS A 185 10.51 -4.64 -5.75
C LYS A 185 10.10 -5.95 -6.44
N GLN A 186 8.82 -6.14 -6.74
CA GLN A 186 8.35 -7.34 -7.46
C GLN A 186 8.82 -7.34 -8.92
N ILE A 187 8.76 -6.20 -9.61
CA ILE A 187 9.32 -6.04 -10.96
C ILE A 187 10.79 -6.43 -10.97
N HIS A 188 11.57 -5.94 -10.00
CA HIS A 188 12.99 -6.27 -9.88
C HIS A 188 13.22 -7.78 -9.72
N LYS A 189 12.50 -8.43 -8.79
CA LYS A 189 12.57 -9.88 -8.59
C LYS A 189 12.18 -10.69 -9.82
N MET A 190 11.16 -10.26 -10.56
CA MET A 190 10.74 -10.92 -11.81
C MET A 190 11.84 -10.84 -12.87
N LYS A 191 12.53 -9.70 -12.97
CA LYS A 191 13.66 -9.52 -13.88
C LYS A 191 14.85 -10.41 -13.52
N GLU A 192 15.20 -10.50 -12.24
CA GLU A 192 16.29 -11.36 -11.76
C GLU A 192 16.01 -12.85 -11.96
N SER A 193 14.78 -13.30 -11.69
CA SER A 193 14.38 -14.71 -11.82
C SER A 193 14.61 -15.25 -13.24
N MET A 194 14.29 -14.43 -14.26
CA MET A 194 14.47 -14.80 -15.67
C MET A 194 15.92 -14.67 -16.16
N GLY A 195 16.75 -13.84 -15.51
CA GLY A 195 18.08 -13.46 -15.99
C GLY A 195 19.17 -14.52 -15.90
N GLY A 196 18.98 -15.63 -15.18
CA GLY A 196 20.05 -16.64 -15.10
C GLY A 196 19.76 -17.97 -14.39
N SER A 197 18.70 -18.07 -13.59
CA SER A 197 18.47 -19.29 -12.79
C SER A 197 17.84 -20.44 -13.59
N ILE A 198 16.87 -20.13 -14.47
CA ILE A 198 16.12 -21.15 -15.19
C ILE A 198 16.89 -21.66 -16.41
N LEU A 199 17.46 -20.75 -17.21
CA LEU A 199 18.29 -21.12 -18.37
C LEU A 199 19.48 -22.01 -17.95
N LYS A 200 20.14 -21.68 -16.84
CA LYS A 200 21.22 -22.49 -16.27
C LYS A 200 20.75 -23.89 -15.86
N ARG A 201 19.58 -24.00 -15.21
CA ARG A 201 18.99 -25.31 -14.86
C ARG A 201 18.67 -26.15 -16.11
N LEU A 202 18.16 -25.53 -17.18
CA LEU A 202 17.88 -26.23 -18.43
C LEU A 202 19.15 -26.75 -19.09
N ILE A 203 20.21 -25.92 -19.13
CA ILE A 203 21.53 -26.33 -19.63
C ILE A 203 22.12 -27.46 -18.75
N ASP A 204 22.03 -27.36 -17.43
CA ASP A 204 22.54 -28.39 -16.51
C ASP A 204 21.84 -29.75 -16.71
N ILE A 205 20.51 -29.75 -16.92
CA ILE A 205 19.74 -30.96 -17.24
C ILE A 205 20.18 -31.55 -18.59
N ALA A 206 20.39 -30.68 -19.59
CA ALA A 206 20.87 -31.09 -20.91
C ALA A 206 22.23 -31.78 -20.83
N VAL A 207 23.19 -31.14 -20.17
CA VAL A 207 24.57 -31.62 -20.02
C VAL A 207 24.61 -32.96 -19.27
N LYS A 208 23.90 -33.08 -18.13
CA LYS A 208 23.86 -34.34 -17.36
C LYS A 208 23.32 -35.52 -18.17
N ARG A 209 22.27 -35.31 -18.98
CA ARG A 209 21.75 -36.37 -19.85
C ARG A 209 22.74 -36.76 -20.94
N GLN A 210 23.47 -35.79 -21.49
CA GLN A 210 24.47 -36.04 -22.54
C GLN A 210 25.70 -36.80 -22.02
N GLU A 211 26.13 -36.55 -20.78
CA GLU A 211 27.20 -37.33 -20.12
C GLU A 211 26.84 -38.80 -19.93
N SER A 212 25.57 -39.10 -19.59
CA SER A 212 25.07 -40.47 -19.46
C SER A 212 25.16 -41.23 -20.79
N ILE A 213 24.74 -40.60 -21.89
CA ILE A 213 24.82 -41.17 -23.24
C ILE A 213 26.27 -41.40 -23.66
N PHE A 214 27.15 -40.43 -23.40
CA PHE A 214 28.59 -40.54 -23.72
C PHE A 214 29.25 -41.70 -22.97
N THR A 215 28.80 -41.98 -21.74
CA THR A 215 29.26 -43.13 -20.95
C THR A 215 28.81 -44.46 -21.55
N SER A 216 27.57 -44.54 -22.06
CA SER A 216 27.06 -45.70 -22.80
C SER A 216 27.87 -45.94 -24.07
N PHE A 217 28.15 -44.90 -24.87
CA PHE A 217 29.01 -44.99 -26.06
C PHE A 217 30.42 -45.50 -25.75
N LYS A 218 31.08 -44.95 -24.71
CA LYS A 218 32.39 -45.42 -24.27
C LYS A 218 32.38 -46.91 -23.93
N THR A 219 31.30 -47.39 -23.32
CA THR A 219 31.14 -48.80 -22.96
C THR A 219 31.06 -49.69 -24.20
N VAL A 220 30.31 -49.26 -25.23
CA VAL A 220 30.21 -50.00 -26.50
C VAL A 220 31.54 -50.02 -27.25
N ILE A 221 32.22 -48.87 -27.36
CA ILE A 221 33.55 -48.79 -27.98
C ILE A 221 34.55 -49.70 -27.27
N LYS A 222 34.53 -49.74 -25.93
CA LYS A 222 35.43 -50.61 -25.15
C LYS A 222 35.18 -52.10 -25.42
N LYS A 223 33.91 -52.51 -25.59
CA LYS A 223 33.54 -53.89 -25.96
C LYS A 223 34.01 -54.25 -27.37
N LEU A 224 33.92 -53.31 -28.31
CA LEU A 224 34.44 -53.45 -29.68
C LEU A 224 35.97 -53.58 -29.70
N SER A 225 36.69 -52.72 -28.95
CA SER A 225 38.15 -52.74 -28.91
C SER A 225 38.75 -53.93 -28.14
N GLY A 226 37.98 -54.55 -27.23
CA GLY A 226 38.40 -55.71 -26.44
C GLY A 226 38.08 -57.07 -27.08
N SER A 227 37.49 -57.08 -28.28
CA SER A 227 37.15 -58.30 -29.04
C SER A 227 38.11 -58.59 -30.20
N ALA A 228 39.29 -57.96 -30.21
CA ALA A 228 40.41 -58.26 -31.11
C ALA A 228 41.44 -59.17 -30.43
#